data_AF-A0A660UZI9-F1
#
_entry.id   AF-A0A660UZI9-F1
#
_cell.length_a   1.000
_cell.length_b   1.000
_cell.length_c   1.000
_cell.angle_alpha   90.00
_cell.angle_beta   90.00
_cell.angle_gamma   90.00
#
_symmetry.space_group_name_H-M   'P 1'
#
loop_
_entity.id
_entity.type
_entity.pdbx_description
1 polymer ?
#
loop_
_entity_poly.entity_id
_entity_poly.type
_entity_poly.pdbx_seq_one_letter_code
_entity_poly.pdbx_strand_id
1 'polypeptide(L)'
;DSVWHYYPEKHKNIYRNIERIVSIGPRGQELLTPYLLRPAEAYCFTPAESEKQRLEKASRERKTPLSCGNRVGTNRKTDPKRIIGKQYDSVSYRKAVRYATTAARKVIRKNGGDPDKVLPYWTPYQLRHTAATKVRKEMGYECAGATLGHTNMSATAIYAERNQGLADEAAKRFG
;
A
#
# COMPACT_ATOMS: atom_id res chain seq x y z
N ASP A 1 -8.30 7.26 -22.04
CA ASP A 1 -9.20 6.85 -20.94
C ASP A 1 -8.74 7.38 -19.60
N SER A 2 -9.64 8.03 -18.87
CA SER A 2 -9.36 8.71 -17.59
C SER A 2 -9.22 7.77 -16.39
N VAL A 3 -9.64 6.51 -16.52
CA VAL A 3 -9.63 5.49 -15.45
C VAL A 3 -9.17 4.15 -16.04
N TRP A 4 -8.28 3.44 -15.32
CA TRP A 4 -7.89 2.07 -15.64
C TRP A 4 -8.66 1.11 -14.74
N HIS A 5 -9.00 -0.07 -15.26
CA HIS A 5 -9.65 -1.13 -14.49
C HIS A 5 -8.68 -2.30 -14.29
N TYR A 6 -8.42 -2.62 -13.03
CA TYR A 6 -7.64 -3.80 -12.66
C TYR A 6 -8.57 -4.91 -12.18
N TYR A 7 -8.41 -6.10 -12.76
CA TYR A 7 -9.17 -7.31 -12.47
C TYR A 7 -8.23 -8.30 -11.76
N PRO A 8 -8.28 -8.41 -10.42
CA PRO A 8 -7.41 -9.33 -9.71
C PRO A 8 -7.77 -10.77 -10.03
N GLU A 9 -6.81 -11.54 -10.56
CA GLU A 9 -6.96 -12.97 -10.87
C GLU A 9 -7.37 -13.79 -9.63
N LYS A 10 -6.94 -13.37 -8.44
CA LYS A 10 -7.20 -14.07 -7.17
C LYS A 10 -7.81 -13.14 -6.14
N HIS A 11 -8.98 -13.51 -5.62
CA HIS A 11 -9.59 -12.85 -4.47
C HIS A 11 -10.52 -13.79 -3.69
N LYS A 12 -10.78 -13.45 -2.42
CA LYS A 12 -11.53 -14.31 -1.47
C LYS A 12 -12.95 -14.70 -1.90
N ASN A 13 -13.54 -14.02 -2.88
CA ASN A 13 -14.92 -14.24 -3.33
C ASN A 13 -14.98 -14.83 -4.74
N ILE A 14 -13.84 -15.22 -5.32
CA ILE A 14 -13.80 -15.73 -6.70
C ILE A 14 -14.59 -17.04 -6.84
N TYR A 15 -14.54 -17.89 -5.81
CA TYR A 15 -15.32 -19.13 -5.74
C TYR A 15 -16.85 -18.91 -5.71
N ARG A 16 -17.29 -17.67 -5.46
CA ARG A 16 -18.71 -17.27 -5.47
C ARG A 16 -19.12 -16.65 -6.82
N ASN A 17 -18.27 -16.70 -7.85
CA ASN A 17 -18.48 -16.06 -9.15
C ASN A 17 -18.77 -14.55 -9.05
N ILE A 18 -18.22 -13.89 -8.03
CA ILE A 18 -18.35 -12.44 -7.85
C ILE A 18 -17.12 -11.80 -8.46
N GLU A 19 -17.31 -10.95 -9.46
CA GLU A 19 -16.18 -10.20 -10.03
C GLU A 19 -15.66 -9.15 -9.04
N ARG A 20 -14.34 -8.91 -9.08
CA ARG A 20 -13.72 -7.78 -8.38
C ARG A 20 -13.03 -6.88 -9.38
N ILE A 21 -13.47 -5.63 -9.43
CA ILE A 21 -12.85 -4.59 -10.25
C ILE A 21 -12.27 -3.53 -9.34
N VAL A 22 -11.04 -3.09 -9.62
CA VAL A 22 -10.40 -1.96 -8.94
C VAL A 22 -10.19 -0.85 -9.95
N SER A 23 -10.92 0.26 -9.76
CA SER A 23 -10.78 1.46 -10.58
C SER A 23 -9.58 2.29 -10.12
N ILE A 24 -8.70 2.62 -11.07
CA ILE A 24 -7.46 3.34 -10.84
C ILE A 24 -7.50 4.65 -11.63
N GLY A 25 -7.70 5.75 -10.91
CA GLY A 25 -7.71 7.10 -11.48
C GLY A 25 -6.30 7.64 -11.77
N PRO A 26 -6.17 8.84 -12.36
CA PRO A 26 -4.93 9.34 -12.95
C PRO A 26 -3.72 9.35 -12.01
N ARG A 27 -3.90 9.73 -10.74
CA ARG A 27 -2.82 9.71 -9.73
C ARG A 27 -2.30 8.30 -9.45
N GLY A 28 -3.18 7.30 -9.48
CA GLY A 28 -2.79 5.90 -9.33
C GLY A 28 -2.09 5.39 -10.57
N GLN A 29 -2.55 5.81 -11.76
CA GLN A 29 -1.92 5.47 -13.04
C GLN A 29 -0.50 6.00 -13.08
N GLU A 30 -0.29 7.28 -12.76
CA GLU A 30 1.04 7.91 -12.70
C GLU A 30 2.03 7.12 -11.81
N LEU A 31 1.58 6.67 -10.64
CA LEU A 31 2.39 5.86 -9.73
C LEU A 31 2.68 4.45 -10.27
N LEU A 32 1.77 3.87 -11.03
CA LEU A 32 1.88 2.51 -11.57
C LEU A 32 2.62 2.45 -12.89
N THR A 33 2.58 3.49 -13.72
CA THR A 33 3.21 3.54 -15.05
C THR A 33 4.66 3.05 -15.06
N PRO A 34 5.56 3.47 -14.14
CA PRO A 34 6.95 2.98 -14.12
C PRO A 34 7.06 1.46 -13.90
N TYR A 35 6.02 0.85 -13.33
CA TYR A 35 5.94 -0.57 -13.04
C TYR A 35 5.14 -1.37 -14.07
N LEU A 36 4.61 -0.73 -15.10
CA LEU A 36 3.89 -1.39 -16.21
C LEU A 36 4.72 -1.47 -17.50
N LEU A 37 5.80 -0.70 -17.61
CA LEU A 37 6.78 -0.78 -18.70
C LEU A 37 7.70 -2.01 -18.55
N ARG A 38 7.11 -3.20 -18.50
CA ARG A 38 7.78 -4.49 -18.28
C ARG A 38 6.94 -5.63 -18.91
N PRO A 39 7.41 -6.88 -18.95
CA PRO A 39 6.60 -8.00 -19.45
C PRO A 39 5.26 -8.10 -18.71
N ALA A 40 4.18 -8.45 -19.43
CA ALA A 40 2.81 -8.44 -18.90
C ALA A 40 2.62 -9.35 -17.66
N GLU A 41 3.33 -10.48 -17.62
CA GLU A 41 3.28 -11.44 -16.51
C GLU A 41 4.18 -11.07 -15.32
N ALA A 42 4.93 -9.97 -15.41
CA ALA A 42 5.79 -9.53 -14.33
C ALA A 42 4.98 -8.78 -13.27
N TYR A 43 5.20 -9.12 -11.99
CA TYR A 43 4.63 -8.35 -10.89
C TYR A 43 5.12 -6.88 -10.94
N CYS A 44 4.20 -5.94 -10.72
CA CYS A 44 4.54 -4.51 -10.61
C CYS A 44 5.48 -4.25 -9.42
N PHE A 45 5.31 -4.98 -8.32
CA PHE A 45 6.12 -4.80 -7.11
C PHE A 45 6.76 -6.11 -6.68
N THR A 46 8.10 -6.17 -6.69
CA THR A 46 8.84 -7.35 -6.23
C THR A 46 9.68 -7.04 -4.99
N PRO A 47 9.76 -7.97 -4.01
CA PRO A 47 10.71 -7.86 -2.91
C PRO A 47 12.17 -7.82 -3.39
N ALA A 48 12.47 -8.49 -4.50
CA ALA A 48 13.80 -8.55 -5.09
C ALA A 48 14.30 -7.20 -5.61
N GLU A 49 13.46 -6.43 -6.31
CA GLU A 49 13.80 -5.07 -6.75
C GLU A 49 14.07 -4.14 -5.55
N SER A 50 13.23 -4.22 -4.51
CA SER A 50 13.41 -3.42 -3.29
C SER A 50 14.74 -3.72 -2.59
N GLU A 51 15.09 -5.01 -2.47
CA GLU A 51 16.38 -5.40 -1.91
C GLU A 51 17.56 -4.94 -2.77
N LYS A 52 17.45 -5.09 -4.10
CA LYS A 52 18.46 -4.61 -5.05
C LYS A 52 18.70 -3.11 -4.87
N GLN A 53 17.64 -2.30 -4.86
CA GLN A 53 17.73 -0.85 -4.63
C GLN A 53 18.37 -0.52 -3.28
N ARG A 54 18.03 -1.26 -2.22
CA ARG A 54 18.63 -1.09 -0.90
C ARG A 54 20.13 -1.37 -0.91
N LEU A 55 20.56 -2.45 -1.57
CA LEU A 55 21.97 -2.81 -1.70
C LEU A 55 22.75 -1.79 -2.54
N GLU A 56 22.17 -1.31 -3.64
CA GLU A 56 22.75 -0.27 -4.49
C GLU A 56 22.93 1.04 -3.72
N LYS A 57 21.91 1.44 -2.95
CA LYS A 57 22.00 2.61 -2.06
C LYS A 57 23.09 2.43 -1.02
N ALA A 58 23.13 1.30 -0.32
CA ALA A 58 24.14 1.02 0.69
C ALA A 58 25.55 0.98 0.10
N SER A 59 25.71 0.48 -1.14
CA SER A 59 26.99 0.51 -1.85
C SER A 59 27.42 1.93 -2.18
N ARG A 60 26.49 2.79 -2.61
CA ARG A 60 26.77 4.19 -2.95
C ARG A 60 27.13 5.02 -1.72
N GLU A 61 26.47 4.76 -0.59
CA GLU A 61 26.69 5.43 0.69
C GLU A 61 27.83 4.79 1.52
N ARG A 62 28.52 3.79 0.95
CA ARG A 62 29.59 3.06 1.63
C ARG A 62 30.75 4.01 1.95
N LYS A 63 31.14 4.04 3.23
CA LYS A 63 32.31 4.79 3.72
C LYS A 63 33.62 4.00 3.62
N THR A 64 33.55 2.68 3.78
CA THR A 64 34.73 1.80 3.73
C THR A 64 35.26 1.72 2.29
N PRO A 65 36.53 2.06 2.02
CA PRO A 65 37.13 1.94 0.69
C PRO A 65 37.01 0.53 0.09
N LEU A 66 37.03 0.43 -1.25
CA LEU A 66 36.95 -0.86 -1.95
C LEU A 66 38.16 -1.78 -1.72
N SER A 67 39.30 -1.20 -1.32
CA SER A 67 40.49 -1.94 -0.92
C SER A 67 40.34 -2.64 0.43
N CYS A 68 39.36 -2.26 1.26
CA CYS A 68 39.21 -2.76 2.62
C CYS A 68 37.90 -3.56 2.82
N GLY A 69 38.03 -4.70 3.50
CA GLY A 69 36.90 -5.54 3.92
C GLY A 69 36.16 -6.24 2.77
N ASN A 70 34.94 -6.71 3.06
CA ASN A 70 34.12 -7.43 2.07
C ASN A 70 33.66 -6.48 0.95
N ARG A 71 33.82 -6.92 -0.31
CA ARG A 71 33.31 -6.22 -1.49
C ARG A 71 31.84 -6.60 -1.74
N VAL A 72 31.15 -5.79 -2.54
CA VAL A 72 29.76 -6.08 -2.92
C VAL A 72 29.73 -7.43 -3.64
N GLY A 73 28.90 -8.35 -3.14
CA GLY A 73 28.71 -9.67 -3.74
C GLY A 73 29.69 -10.77 -3.31
N THR A 74 30.79 -10.46 -2.58
CA THR A 74 31.80 -11.47 -2.25
C THR A 74 31.46 -12.33 -1.03
N ASN A 75 30.76 -11.77 -0.04
CA ASN A 75 30.32 -12.52 1.15
C ASN A 75 28.86 -12.98 0.99
N ARG A 76 28.65 -13.89 0.03
CA ARG A 76 27.34 -14.50 -0.25
C ARG A 76 27.40 -15.99 0.06
N LYS A 77 26.37 -16.50 0.73
CA LYS A 77 26.20 -17.94 0.93
C LYS A 77 25.74 -18.57 -0.37
N THR A 78 26.31 -19.71 -0.71
CA THR A 78 25.93 -20.53 -1.88
C THR A 78 24.49 -21.03 -1.75
N ASP A 79 24.09 -21.46 -0.54
CA ASP A 79 22.73 -21.88 -0.21
C ASP A 79 22.11 -20.99 0.90
N PRO A 80 21.45 -19.87 0.54
CA PRO A 80 20.83 -19.00 1.51
C PRO A 80 19.49 -19.57 2.01
N LYS A 81 19.39 -19.82 3.32
CA LYS A 81 18.15 -20.25 3.99
C LYS A 81 16.94 -19.31 3.79
N ARG A 82 17.16 -18.07 3.35
CA ARG A 82 16.10 -17.08 3.08
C ARG A 82 16.20 -16.65 1.62
N ILE A 83 15.22 -17.08 0.84
CA ILE A 83 15.08 -16.72 -0.57
C ILE A 83 14.08 -15.56 -0.66
N ILE A 84 14.42 -14.57 -1.47
CA ILE A 84 13.54 -13.43 -1.74
C ILE A 84 12.55 -13.85 -2.81
N GLY A 85 11.26 -13.79 -2.48
CA GLY A 85 10.19 -14.19 -3.41
C GLY A 85 10.05 -13.24 -4.61
N LYS A 86 9.41 -13.75 -5.67
CA LYS A 86 9.05 -12.95 -6.87
C LYS A 86 7.92 -11.93 -6.60
N GLN A 87 7.13 -12.14 -5.56
CA GLN A 87 6.04 -11.26 -5.14
C GLN A 87 6.05 -11.07 -3.61
N TYR A 88 5.40 -10.00 -3.15
CA TYR A 88 5.12 -9.84 -1.72
C TYR A 88 4.00 -10.78 -1.27
N ASP A 89 4.24 -11.49 -0.18
CA ASP A 89 3.19 -12.12 0.62
C ASP A 89 2.68 -11.16 1.72
N SER A 90 1.69 -11.59 2.51
CA SER A 90 1.11 -10.77 3.58
C SER A 90 2.15 -10.33 4.63
N VAL A 91 3.14 -11.18 4.93
CA VAL A 91 4.15 -10.95 5.95
C VAL A 91 5.21 -9.97 5.47
N SER A 92 5.76 -10.21 4.29
CA SER A 92 6.75 -9.36 3.61
C SER A 92 6.17 -8.01 3.24
N TYR A 93 4.90 -7.94 2.81
CA TYR A 93 4.19 -6.68 2.59
C TYR A 93 4.07 -5.86 3.89
N ARG A 94 3.60 -6.47 4.98
CA ARG A 94 3.53 -5.81 6.29
C ARG A 94 4.90 -5.31 6.76
N LYS A 95 5.96 -6.12 6.58
CA LYS A 95 7.33 -5.74 6.94
C LYS A 95 7.83 -4.57 6.11
N ALA A 96 7.58 -4.58 4.79
CA ALA A 96 7.99 -3.49 3.89
C ALA A 96 7.36 -2.16 4.32
N VAL A 97 6.05 -2.13 4.57
CA VAL A 97 5.36 -0.94 5.09
C VAL A 97 5.94 -0.48 6.42
N ARG A 98 6.19 -1.41 7.36
CA ARG A 98 6.80 -1.08 8.65
C ARG A 98 8.21 -0.47 8.49
N TYR A 99 9.02 -0.99 7.58
CA TYR A 99 10.36 -0.44 7.33
C TYR A 99 10.29 0.96 6.71
N ALA A 100 9.38 1.19 5.77
CA ALA A 100 9.15 2.52 5.21
C ALA A 100 8.73 3.52 6.30
N THR A 101 7.75 3.15 7.14
CA THR A 101 7.31 4.00 8.27
C THR A 101 8.45 4.26 9.26
N THR A 102 9.28 3.27 9.56
CA THR A 102 10.43 3.43 10.46
C THR A 102 11.48 4.39 9.87
N ALA A 103 11.77 4.26 8.57
CA ALA A 103 12.68 5.15 7.87
C ALA A 103 12.15 6.60 7.87
N ALA A 104 10.87 6.80 7.54
CA ALA A 104 10.23 8.12 7.57
C ALA A 104 10.26 8.74 8.98
N ARG A 105 9.92 7.97 10.02
CA ARG A 105 9.97 8.44 11.42
C ARG A 105 11.38 8.80 11.86
N LYS A 106 12.42 8.12 11.35
CA LYS A 106 13.81 8.49 11.61
C LYS A 106 14.15 9.87 11.01
N VAL A 107 13.67 10.16 9.80
CA VAL A 107 13.85 11.48 9.16
C VAL A 107 13.12 12.57 9.95
N ILE A 108 11.88 12.32 10.38
CA ILE A 108 11.11 13.27 11.20
C ILE A 108 11.87 13.63 12.49
N ARG A 109 12.35 12.62 13.23
CA ARG A 109 13.16 12.84 14.44
C ARG A 109 14.43 13.65 14.16
N LYS A 110 15.14 13.32 13.07
CA LYS A 110 16.36 14.04 12.67
C LYS A 110 16.09 15.53 12.40
N ASN A 111 14.91 15.85 11.90
CA ASN A 111 14.47 17.21 11.62
C ASN A 111 13.82 17.91 12.84
N GLY A 112 13.88 17.31 14.04
CA GLY A 112 13.34 17.89 15.27
C GLY A 112 11.82 17.71 15.46
N GLY A 113 11.15 16.96 14.57
CA GLY A 113 9.71 16.71 14.67
C GLY A 113 9.36 15.54 15.59
N ASP A 114 8.14 15.58 16.14
CA ASP A 114 7.55 14.46 16.87
C ASP A 114 6.93 13.45 15.88
N PRO A 115 7.51 12.25 15.72
CA PRO A 115 7.02 11.27 14.77
C PRO A 115 5.66 10.69 15.12
N ASP A 116 5.24 10.71 16.39
CA ASP A 116 3.92 10.19 16.78
C ASP A 116 2.79 11.16 16.42
N LYS A 117 3.08 12.48 16.40
CA LYS A 117 2.15 13.49 15.88
C LYS A 117 2.09 13.51 14.35
N VAL A 118 3.25 13.40 13.68
CA VAL A 118 3.33 13.55 12.22
C VAL A 118 2.97 12.25 11.49
N LEU A 119 3.44 11.10 11.98
CA LEU A 119 3.23 9.80 11.37
C LEU A 119 2.89 8.77 12.46
N PRO A 120 1.67 8.83 13.02
CA PRO A 120 1.23 7.87 14.04
C PRO A 120 1.31 6.44 13.52
N TYR A 121 1.32 5.47 14.43
CA TYR A 121 1.35 4.07 14.03
C TYR A 121 0.08 3.70 13.24
N TRP A 122 0.28 3.04 12.09
CA TRP A 122 -0.79 2.50 11.29
C TRP A 122 -0.40 1.18 10.63
N THR A 123 -1.40 0.43 10.20
CA THR A 123 -1.30 -0.86 9.53
C THR A 123 -1.81 -0.75 8.09
N PRO A 124 -1.32 -1.56 7.14
CA PRO A 124 -1.72 -1.46 5.74
C PRO A 124 -3.24 -1.50 5.50
N TYR A 125 -3.97 -2.20 6.37
CA TYR A 125 -5.43 -2.29 6.30
C TYR A 125 -6.11 -0.93 6.51
N GLN A 126 -5.52 -0.03 7.30
CA GLN A 126 -6.06 1.33 7.52
C GLN A 126 -6.07 2.18 6.25
N LEU A 127 -5.22 1.92 5.25
CA LEU A 127 -5.30 2.63 3.96
C LEU A 127 -6.66 2.43 3.29
N ARG A 128 -7.19 1.19 3.36
CA ARG A 128 -8.50 0.85 2.82
C ARG A 128 -9.61 1.57 3.59
N HIS A 129 -9.52 1.61 4.91
CA HIS A 129 -10.47 2.35 5.74
C HIS A 129 -10.46 3.84 5.44
N THR A 130 -9.28 4.47 5.47
CA THR A 130 -9.14 5.90 5.20
C THR A 130 -9.68 6.29 3.84
N ALA A 131 -9.43 5.47 2.80
CA ALA A 131 -10.01 5.70 1.48
C ALA A 131 -11.55 5.66 1.52
N ALA A 132 -12.14 4.65 2.16
CA ALA A 132 -13.59 4.54 2.29
C ALA A 132 -14.21 5.71 3.06
N THR A 133 -13.58 6.14 4.16
CA THR A 133 -14.03 7.27 4.96
C THR A 133 -14.05 8.55 4.13
N LYS A 134 -13.01 8.80 3.33
CA LYS A 134 -12.94 9.97 2.44
C LYS A 134 -14.02 9.94 1.37
N VAL A 135 -14.12 8.82 0.63
CA VAL A 135 -15.14 8.66 -0.43
C VAL A 135 -16.55 8.77 0.16
N ARG A 136 -16.81 8.23 1.35
CA ARG A 136 -18.12 8.35 1.99
C ARG A 136 -18.47 9.79 2.34
N LYS A 137 -17.50 10.54 2.87
CA LYS A 137 -17.70 11.95 3.24
C LYS A 137 -18.05 12.81 2.02
N GLU A 138 -17.41 12.52 0.89
CA GLU A 138 -17.52 13.35 -0.32
C GLU A 138 -18.63 12.88 -1.29
N MET A 139 -18.88 11.57 -1.36
CA MET A 139 -19.71 10.94 -2.41
C MET A 139 -20.76 9.98 -1.84
N GLY A 140 -20.89 9.89 -0.52
CA GLY A 140 -21.90 9.06 0.12
C GLY A 140 -21.54 7.58 0.22
N TYR A 141 -22.46 6.84 0.82
CA TYR A 141 -22.23 5.47 1.29
C TYR A 141 -22.07 4.44 0.17
N GLU A 142 -22.86 4.55 -0.89
CA GLU A 142 -22.84 3.63 -2.03
C GLU A 142 -21.51 3.70 -2.77
N CYS A 143 -21.01 4.91 -3.04
CA CYS A 143 -19.70 5.13 -3.66
C CYS A 143 -18.56 4.54 -2.83
N ALA A 144 -18.63 4.67 -1.50
CA ALA A 144 -17.64 4.07 -0.61
C ALA A 144 -17.69 2.53 -0.65
N GLY A 145 -18.90 1.95 -0.65
CA GLY A 145 -19.11 0.52 -0.78
C GLY A 145 -18.60 -0.05 -2.11
N ALA A 146 -18.89 0.63 -3.22
CA ALA A 146 -18.42 0.28 -4.56
C ALA A 146 -16.88 0.37 -4.66
N THR A 147 -16.27 1.45 -4.15
CA THR A 147 -14.81 1.61 -4.09
C THR A 147 -14.14 0.47 -3.32
N LEU A 148 -14.79 -0.02 -2.28
CA LEU A 148 -14.29 -1.14 -1.50
C LEU A 148 -14.51 -2.50 -2.18
N GLY A 149 -15.42 -2.61 -3.15
CA GLY A 149 -15.82 -3.89 -3.74
C GLY A 149 -16.61 -4.75 -2.75
N HIS A 150 -17.47 -4.11 -1.95
CA HIS A 150 -18.38 -4.82 -1.05
C HIS A 150 -19.64 -5.26 -1.80
N THR A 151 -19.97 -6.55 -1.71
CA THR A 151 -21.24 -7.07 -2.23
C THR A 151 -22.40 -6.90 -1.25
N ASN A 152 -22.11 -6.86 0.05
CA ASN A 152 -23.11 -6.52 1.07
C ASN A 152 -22.78 -5.15 1.65
N MET A 153 -23.72 -4.21 1.51
CA MET A 153 -23.61 -2.87 2.03
C MET A 153 -23.48 -2.84 3.56
N SER A 154 -24.00 -3.81 4.33
CA SER A 154 -23.83 -3.83 5.79
C SER A 154 -22.36 -3.87 6.24
N ALA A 155 -21.45 -4.43 5.42
CA ALA A 155 -20.01 -4.45 5.71
C ALA A 155 -19.38 -3.04 5.64
N THR A 156 -19.98 -2.11 4.90
CA THR A 156 -19.53 -0.71 4.84
C THR A 156 -19.95 0.06 6.10
N ALA A 157 -20.96 -0.40 6.84
CA ALA A 157 -21.43 0.21 8.09
C ALA A 157 -20.42 0.04 9.24
N ILE A 158 -19.58 -1.01 9.21
CA ILE A 158 -18.53 -1.22 10.24
C ILE A 158 -17.40 -0.19 10.10
N TYR A 159 -17.24 0.42 8.92
CA TYR A 159 -16.23 1.46 8.67
C TYR A 159 -16.79 2.87 8.85
N ALA A 160 -18.05 2.96 9.25
CA ALA A 160 -18.74 4.17 9.59
C ALA A 160 -18.57 4.45 11.09
N GLU A 161 -17.72 5.41 11.44
CA GLU A 161 -18.16 6.30 12.52
C GLU A 161 -19.56 6.82 12.14
N ARG A 162 -20.50 6.71 13.08
CA ARG A 162 -21.85 7.26 12.95
C ARG A 162 -21.71 8.73 12.57
N ASN A 163 -22.10 9.09 11.34
CA ASN A 163 -22.11 10.48 10.90
C ASN A 163 -23.31 11.17 11.56
N GLN A 164 -23.14 11.58 12.82
CA GLN A 164 -24.13 12.38 13.54
C GLN A 164 -24.52 13.60 12.70
N GLY A 165 -23.56 14.24 12.00
CA GLY A 165 -23.82 15.39 11.12
C GLY A 165 -24.74 15.11 9.91
N LEU A 166 -24.73 13.91 9.32
CA LEU A 166 -25.70 13.57 8.24
C LEU A 166 -27.08 13.28 8.82
N ALA A 167 -27.14 12.71 10.03
CA ALA A 167 -28.40 12.55 10.76
C ALA A 167 -28.98 13.91 11.16
N ASP A 168 -28.14 14.86 11.58
CA ASP A 168 -28.54 16.23 11.93
C ASP A 168 -29.03 17.00 10.69
N GLU A 169 -28.41 16.82 9.52
CA GLU A 169 -28.83 17.44 8.28
C GLU A 169 -30.14 16.85 7.75
N ALA A 170 -30.33 15.53 7.84
CA ALA A 170 -31.58 14.87 7.51
C ALA A 170 -32.70 15.28 8.47
N ALA A 171 -32.42 15.38 9.76
CA ALA A 171 -33.35 15.89 10.77
C ALA A 171 -33.73 17.36 10.49
N LYS A 172 -32.80 18.21 10.03
CA LYS A 172 -33.11 19.60 9.64
C LYS A 172 -33.93 19.71 8.35
N ARG A 173 -33.81 18.75 7.43
CA ARG A 173 -34.48 18.79 6.12
C ARG A 173 -35.85 18.12 6.13
N PHE A 174 -36.03 17.10 6.96
CA PHE A 174 -37.19 16.21 6.91
C PHE A 174 -37.84 15.95 8.28
N GLY A 175 -37.29 16.49 9.37
CA GLY A 175 -37.93 16.55 10.69
C GLY A 175 -38.53 17.93 10.93
#